data_AF-A0A1F5KHR8-F1
#
_entry.id   AF-A0A1F5KHR8-F1
#
_cell.length_a   1.000
_cell.length_b   1.000
_cell.length_c   1.000
_cell.angle_alpha   90.00
_cell.angle_beta   90.00
_cell.angle_gamma   90.00
#
_symmetry.space_group_name_H-M   'P 1'
#
loop_
_entity.id
_entity.type
_entity.pdbx_description
1 polymer ?
#
loop_
_entity_poly.entity_id
_entity_poly.type
_entity_poly.pdbx_seq_one_letter_code
_entity_poly.pdbx_strand_id
1 'polypeptide(L)'
;MTKPVTVALQAENESSESGIATLTEVNGKVQVSVMLTGAPAAVTQPAHIHVGICPGVGEVKYPLTSVSAGKSETTIETTLASLKAALPLAINIHKSTSEPATYVSCGELSF
;
A
#
# COMPACT_ATOMS: atom_id res chain seq x y z
N MET A 1 -0.87 10.09 21.13
CA MET A 1 -0.54 9.23 19.98
C MET A 1 -1.71 9.29 19.02
N THR A 2 -1.46 9.58 17.74
CA THR A 2 -2.48 9.58 16.69
C THR A 2 -2.97 8.15 16.45
N LYS A 3 -4.28 7.98 16.24
CA LYS A 3 -4.87 6.66 15.99
C LYS A 3 -4.34 6.10 14.66
N PRO A 4 -3.96 4.81 14.58
CA PRO A 4 -3.60 4.19 13.31
C PRO A 4 -4.74 4.25 12.30
N VAL A 5 -4.39 4.39 11.03
CA VAL A 5 -5.30 4.29 9.90
C VAL A 5 -5.16 2.91 9.29
N THR A 6 -6.29 2.24 9.07
CA THR A 6 -6.33 0.89 8.51
C THR A 6 -6.96 0.96 7.13
N VAL A 7 -6.29 0.38 6.14
CA VAL A 7 -6.73 0.30 4.75
C VAL A 7 -6.93 -1.17 4.40
N ALA A 8 -8.15 -1.53 3.99
CA ALA A 8 -8.42 -2.86 3.47
C ALA A 8 -7.92 -2.95 2.03
N LEU A 9 -7.08 -3.94 1.74
CA LEU A 9 -6.55 -4.22 0.41
C LEU A 9 -7.35 -5.35 -0.22
N GLN A 10 -7.99 -5.06 -1.35
CA GLN A 10 -8.79 -6.01 -2.11
C GLN A 10 -7.96 -6.61 -3.24
N ALA A 11 -8.21 -7.89 -3.54
CA ALA A 11 -7.56 -8.57 -4.64
C ALA A 11 -7.98 -7.96 -5.99
N GLU A 12 -7.01 -7.77 -6.87
CA GLU A 12 -7.22 -7.32 -8.24
C GLU A 12 -6.75 -8.39 -9.23
N ASN A 13 -7.29 -8.37 -10.45
CA ASN A 13 -6.85 -9.24 -11.55
C ASN A 13 -6.79 -10.74 -11.18
N GLU A 14 -7.79 -11.21 -10.42
CA GLU A 14 -7.93 -12.61 -9.99
C GLU A 14 -6.72 -13.14 -9.16
N SER A 15 -5.93 -12.25 -8.56
CA SER A 15 -4.74 -12.61 -7.78
C SER A 15 -5.03 -13.48 -6.55
N SER A 16 -6.26 -13.36 -6.00
CA SER A 16 -6.62 -13.85 -4.67
C SER A 16 -5.81 -13.23 -3.52
N GLU A 17 -5.10 -12.12 -3.79
CA GLU A 17 -4.25 -11.43 -2.82
C GLU A 17 -4.99 -10.28 -2.13
N SER A 18 -5.34 -10.47 -0.86
CA SER A 18 -6.08 -9.49 -0.07
C SER A 18 -5.47 -9.34 1.32
N GLY A 19 -5.74 -8.21 1.97
CA GLY A 19 -5.12 -7.96 3.25
C GLY A 19 -5.41 -6.59 3.84
N ILE A 20 -4.48 -6.14 4.68
CA ILE A 20 -4.59 -4.89 5.42
C ILE A 20 -3.27 -4.16 5.34
N ALA A 21 -3.33 -2.85 5.08
CA ALA A 21 -2.26 -1.93 5.38
C ALA A 21 -2.61 -1.09 6.61
N THR A 22 -1.64 -0.90 7.51
CA THR A 22 -1.77 -0.07 8.71
C THR A 22 -0.76 1.07 8.65
N LEU A 23 -1.25 2.30 8.76
CA LEU A 23 -0.46 3.52 8.78
C LEU A 23 -0.46 4.07 10.21
N THR A 24 0.71 4.20 10.81
CA THR A 24 0.88 4.75 12.16
C THR A 24 1.85 5.92 12.11
N GLU A 25 1.46 7.06 12.67
CA GLU A 25 2.39 8.20 12.78
C GLU A 25 3.26 8.06 14.04
N VAL A 26 4.57 8.10 13.85
CA VAL A 26 5.58 8.04 14.91
C VAL A 26 6.60 9.14 14.65
N ASN A 27 6.74 10.08 15.59
CA ASN A 27 7.70 11.18 15.52
C ASN A 27 7.64 12.00 14.22
N GLY A 28 6.43 12.31 13.72
CA GLY A 28 6.23 13.11 12.51
C GLY A 28 6.47 12.36 11.19
N LYS A 29 6.63 11.04 11.25
CA LYS A 29 6.77 10.14 10.10
C LYS A 29 5.65 9.12 10.11
N VAL A 30 5.28 8.58 8.96
CA VAL A 30 4.28 7.51 8.88
C VAL A 30 4.97 6.17 8.61
N GLN A 31 4.76 5.22 9.50
CA GLN A 31 5.11 3.82 9.31
C GLN A 31 3.93 3.11 8.64
N VAL A 32 4.17 2.53 7.47
CA VAL A 32 3.22 1.76 6.67
C VAL A 32 3.60 0.29 6.80
N SER A 33 2.75 -0.51 7.41
CA SER A 33 2.87 -1.96 7.48
C SER A 33 1.83 -2.60 6.56
N VAL A 34 2.25 -3.52 5.70
CA VAL A 34 1.36 -4.26 4.79
C VAL A 34 1.37 -5.73 5.17
N MET A 35 0.19 -6.33 5.26
CA MET A 35 -0.02 -7.76 5.47
C MET A 35 -1.03 -8.29 4.45
N LEU A 36 -0.57 -9.15 3.54
CA LEU A 36 -1.37 -9.85 2.54
C LEU A 36 -1.49 -11.34 2.84
N THR A 37 -2.64 -11.90 2.49
CA THR A 37 -2.89 -13.33 2.34
C THR A 37 -2.97 -13.65 0.85
N GLY A 38 -2.43 -14.80 0.43
CA GLY A 38 -2.41 -15.24 -0.97
C GLY A 38 -1.15 -14.84 -1.75
N ALA A 39 -0.31 -13.96 -1.18
CA ALA A 39 0.93 -13.52 -1.82
C ALA A 39 1.94 -14.66 -2.02
N PRO A 40 2.52 -14.84 -3.22
CA PRO A 40 3.51 -15.89 -3.46
C PRO A 40 4.80 -15.67 -2.66
N ALA A 41 5.23 -16.68 -1.90
CA ALA A 41 6.38 -16.56 -0.99
C ALA A 41 7.72 -16.25 -1.70
N ALA A 42 7.87 -16.70 -2.95
CA ALA A 42 9.09 -16.54 -3.73
C ALA A 42 9.09 -15.27 -4.62
N VAL A 43 8.04 -14.45 -4.57
CA VAL A 43 7.91 -13.26 -5.41
C VAL A 43 7.99 -12.02 -4.53
N THR A 44 8.84 -11.09 -4.93
CA THR A 44 8.88 -9.74 -4.38
C THR A 44 7.98 -8.84 -5.22
N GLN A 45 7.03 -8.19 -4.55
CA GLN A 45 5.95 -7.43 -5.15
C GLN A 45 6.13 -5.94 -4.83
N PRO A 46 6.43 -5.09 -5.82
CA PRO A 46 6.51 -3.65 -5.61
C PRO A 46 5.22 -3.10 -4.99
N ALA A 47 5.34 -2.18 -4.04
CA ALA A 47 4.21 -1.57 -3.37
C ALA A 47 4.42 -0.06 -3.30
N HIS A 48 3.34 0.70 -3.50
CA HIS A 48 3.41 2.15 -3.56
C HIS A 48 2.12 2.78 -2.98
N ILE A 49 2.23 4.01 -2.50
CA ILE A 49 1.07 4.90 -2.35
C ILE A 49 0.99 5.74 -3.63
N HIS A 50 -0.14 5.69 -4.30
CA HIS A 50 -0.41 6.47 -5.51
C HIS A 50 -1.46 7.56 -5.25
N VAL A 51 -1.45 8.57 -6.11
CA VAL A 51 -2.56 9.53 -6.23
C VAL A 51 -3.76 8.85 -6.90
N GLY A 52 -4.98 9.13 -6.43
CA GLY A 52 -6.21 8.59 -7.00
C GLY A 52 -6.81 7.42 -6.21
N ILE A 53 -7.59 6.60 -6.91
CA ILE A 53 -8.40 5.50 -6.36
C ILE A 53 -8.14 4.20 -7.13
N CYS A 54 -8.63 3.07 -6.60
CA CYS A 54 -8.54 1.76 -7.26
C CYS A 54 -9.80 1.48 -8.11
N PRO A 55 -9.73 0.66 -9.19
CA PRO A 55 -8.52 0.25 -9.91
C PRO A 55 -7.99 1.39 -10.79
N GLY A 56 -6.73 1.31 -11.22
CA GLY A 56 -6.15 2.27 -12.16
C GLY A 56 -5.65 3.55 -11.50
N VAL A 57 -4.90 3.39 -10.42
CA VAL A 57 -4.22 4.48 -9.69
C VAL A 57 -3.34 5.35 -10.60
N GLY A 58 -3.14 6.61 -10.20
CA GLY A 58 -2.35 7.61 -10.93
C GLY A 58 -0.85 7.51 -10.65
N GLU A 59 -0.16 8.66 -10.58
CA GLU A 59 1.28 8.70 -10.31
C GLU A 59 1.65 8.18 -8.91
N VAL A 60 2.86 7.65 -8.77
CA VAL A 60 3.42 7.23 -7.48
C VAL A 60 3.64 8.47 -6.62
N LYS A 61 3.00 8.52 -5.46
CA LYS A 61 3.20 9.57 -4.46
C LYS A 61 4.33 9.22 -3.49
N TYR A 62 4.35 7.97 -3.00
CA TYR A 62 5.40 7.45 -2.13
C TYR A 62 5.78 6.03 -2.53
N PRO A 63 7.07 5.74 -2.76
CA PRO A 63 7.53 4.38 -2.88
C PRO A 63 7.49 3.67 -1.53
N LEU A 64 7.11 2.40 -1.51
CA LEU A 64 7.16 1.55 -0.32
C LEU A 64 8.16 0.40 -0.51
N THR A 65 8.62 -0.17 0.60
CA THR A 65 9.33 -1.45 0.60
C THR A 65 8.43 -2.50 -0.04
N SER A 66 8.98 -3.22 -1.02
CA SER A 66 8.26 -4.28 -1.70
C SER A 66 7.77 -5.35 -0.72
N VAL A 67 6.57 -5.86 -0.97
CA VAL A 67 5.99 -6.97 -0.23
C VAL A 67 6.75 -8.26 -0.58
N SER A 68 7.19 -8.96 0.46
CA SER A 68 7.85 -10.25 0.34
C SER A 68 7.20 -11.22 1.31
N ALA A 69 6.81 -12.41 0.82
CA ALA A 69 6.03 -13.38 1.59
C ALA A 69 4.80 -12.76 2.30
N GLY A 70 4.10 -11.87 1.59
CA GLY A 70 2.90 -11.20 2.08
C GLY A 70 3.13 -10.11 3.13
N LYS A 71 4.37 -9.67 3.37
CA LYS A 71 4.65 -8.63 4.37
C LYS A 71 5.59 -7.56 3.84
N SER A 72 5.38 -6.31 4.26
CA SER A 72 6.39 -5.26 4.20
C SER A 72 6.19 -4.20 5.27
N GLU A 73 7.24 -3.43 5.51
CA GLU A 73 7.24 -2.28 6.39
C GLU A 73 8.06 -1.15 5.78
N THR A 74 7.53 0.06 5.82
CA THR A 74 8.18 1.26 5.29
C THR A 74 7.95 2.43 6.22
N THR A 75 8.97 3.25 6.46
CA THR A 75 8.79 4.58 7.06
C THR A 75 8.88 5.63 5.97
N ILE A 76 7.87 6.47 5.83
CA ILE A 76 7.83 7.59 4.89
C ILE A 76 7.85 8.94 5.62
N GLU A 77 8.58 9.90 5.06
CA GLU A 77 8.80 11.25 5.61
C GLU A 77 7.57 12.15 5.38
N THR A 78 6.45 11.82 6.01
CA THR A 78 5.19 12.58 5.98
C THR A 78 4.39 12.32 7.27
N THR A 79 3.30 13.06 7.46
CA THR A 79 2.32 12.86 8.55
C THR A 79 1.02 12.27 8.01
N LEU A 80 0.18 11.71 8.89
CA LEU A 80 -1.18 11.28 8.55
C LEU A 80 -2.05 12.46 8.13
N ALA A 81 -1.83 13.64 8.71
CA ALA A 81 -2.53 14.87 8.32
C ALA A 81 -2.20 15.27 6.87
N SER A 82 -0.93 15.19 6.47
CA SER A 82 -0.51 15.47 5.09
C SER A 82 -1.06 14.45 4.10
N LEU A 83 -1.13 13.16 4.48
CA LEU A 83 -1.76 12.13 3.65
C LEU A 83 -3.27 12.39 3.48
N LYS A 84 -3.97 12.76 4.57
CA LYS A 84 -5.40 13.13 4.52
C LYS A 84 -5.65 14.34 3.61
N ALA A 85 -4.78 15.35 3.68
CA ALA A 85 -4.89 16.55 2.84
C ALA A 85 -4.60 16.28 1.35
N ALA A 86 -3.90 15.17 1.04
CA ALA A 86 -3.54 14.78 -0.31
C ALA A 86 -4.50 13.75 -0.94
N LEU A 87 -5.60 13.40 -0.25
CA LEU A 87 -6.61 12.51 -0.80
C LEU A 87 -7.19 13.06 -2.13
N PRO A 88 -7.57 12.18 -3.07
CA PRO A 88 -7.59 10.72 -2.96
C PRO A 88 -6.20 10.07 -3.09
N LEU A 89 -5.94 9.05 -2.27
CA LEU A 89 -4.74 8.22 -2.29
C LEU A 89 -5.12 6.74 -2.16
N ALA A 90 -4.34 5.87 -2.79
CA ALA A 90 -4.50 4.42 -2.67
C ALA A 90 -3.14 3.73 -2.49
N ILE A 91 -3.12 2.64 -1.72
CA ILE A 91 -2.01 1.70 -1.69
C ILE A 91 -2.26 0.67 -2.79
N ASN A 92 -1.27 0.51 -3.67
CA ASN A 92 -1.29 -0.47 -4.75
C ASN A 92 -0.09 -1.41 -4.65
N ILE A 93 -0.30 -2.67 -5.03
CA ILE A 93 0.70 -3.73 -5.03
C ILE A 93 0.75 -4.35 -6.42
N HIS A 94 1.95 -4.39 -6.98
CA HIS A 94 2.23 -4.91 -8.31
C HIS A 94 2.61 -6.40 -8.25
N LYS A 95 2.34 -7.15 -9.32
CA LYS A 95 2.56 -8.60 -9.38
C LYS A 95 4.02 -8.99 -9.20
N SER A 96 4.94 -8.28 -9.83
CA SER A 96 6.39 -8.48 -9.68
C SER A 96 7.15 -7.32 -10.32
N THR A 97 8.48 -7.30 -10.15
CA THR A 97 9.36 -6.38 -10.87
C THR A 97 9.40 -6.64 -12.39
N SER A 98 9.13 -7.87 -12.83
CA SER A 98 9.06 -8.23 -14.25
C SER A 98 7.70 -7.94 -14.89
N GLU A 99 6.64 -7.84 -14.09
CA GLU A 99 5.27 -7.54 -14.52
C GLU A 99 4.68 -6.35 -13.73
N PRO A 100 5.31 -5.17 -13.77
CA PRO A 100 4.90 -4.02 -12.95
C PRO A 100 3.57 -3.41 -13.41
N ALA A 101 3.09 -3.68 -14.63
CA ALA A 101 1.79 -3.18 -15.08
C ALA A 101 0.60 -4.00 -14.54
N THR A 102 0.85 -5.16 -13.94
CA THR A 102 -0.19 -6.03 -13.39
C THR A 102 -0.33 -5.77 -11.90
N TYR A 103 -1.52 -5.38 -11.46
CA TYR A 103 -1.81 -5.12 -10.04
C TYR A 103 -2.41 -6.36 -9.39
N VAL A 104 -2.02 -6.67 -8.16
CA VAL A 104 -2.50 -7.85 -7.43
C VAL A 104 -3.37 -7.46 -6.24
N SER A 105 -3.16 -6.29 -5.65
CA SER A 105 -3.96 -5.84 -4.50
C SER A 105 -3.98 -4.32 -4.43
N CYS A 106 -5.13 -3.75 -4.07
CA CYS A 106 -5.29 -2.29 -3.98
C CYS A 106 -6.29 -1.90 -2.88
N GLY A 107 -6.07 -0.75 -2.23
CA GLY A 107 -7.00 -0.19 -1.27
C GLY A 107 -6.83 1.31 -1.06
N GLU A 108 -7.95 2.01 -0.91
CA GLU A 108 -8.01 3.46 -0.76
C GLU A 108 -7.75 3.89 0.69
N LEU A 109 -7.01 4.99 0.88
CA LEU A 109 -6.83 5.59 2.19
C LEU A 109 -8.09 6.35 2.61
N SER A 110 -8.61 6.03 3.80
CA SER A 110 -9.72 6.74 4.44
C SER A 110 -9.34 7.13 5.88
N PHE A 111 -9.66 8.37 6.30
CA PHE A 111 -9.23 8.95 7.59
C PHE A 111 -10.38 9.50 8.43
#